data_AF-A0A496A377-F1
#
_entry.id   AF-A0A496A377-F1
#
_cell.length_a   1.000
_cell.length_b   1.000
_cell.length_c   1.000
_cell.angle_alpha   90.00
_cell.angle_beta   90.00
_cell.angle_gamma   90.00
#
_symmetry.space_group_name_H-M   'P 1'
#
loop_
_entity.id
_entity.type
_entity.pdbx_description
1 polymer ?
#
loop_
_entity_poly.entity_id
_entity_poly.type
_entity_poly.pdbx_seq_one_letter_code
_entity_poly.pdbx_strand_id
1 'polypeptide(L)'
;MKTGKYLGPHMHGLCYTVIILTLILLGFGIAEAQEDLAQLAQEAYTILQNNCSVCHGEHGSFSEDLLIEYTSLMTTGTVIPGNPGDSEFYKRLIEDTPEKPRMPLGTPALSVEALGTIRRWIEVGAPNWEVEYNVNFITTDAMFTVIEDHVASLAPFDRPFARYFTLTHLYNAGESPEALRAYQRALSKLVNSLSWRFKVINPTPIDPRETIFYIDLRHYEWHVGNEAWTQIEREYPYQIDFDPETQAGLHAKLTHLRAEMDCEVPFVHVDWFLANASLPPLYHDILGLPETDRELERRLEVNVAGNLQSAPGVNVWRAGFNDSRVSNNNRVVERHTSRYGAYWKSYDFAGSSGVQDILTHPLTFKHDGGEVVFNLPNGLQAYYISDASGNRINEAPIRIVRNLAASDPVVRNGL
;
A
#
# COMPACT_ATOMS: atom_id res chain seq x y z
N MET A 1 59.54 62.19 39.08
CA MET A 1 58.95 62.55 37.78
C MET A 1 59.14 61.37 36.83
N LYS A 2 58.11 60.52 36.64
CA LYS A 2 58.01 59.54 35.55
C LYS A 2 56.59 58.96 35.56
N THR A 3 55.83 59.30 34.53
CA THR A 3 54.50 58.78 34.18
C THR A 3 54.67 57.68 33.14
N GLY A 4 53.93 56.58 33.26
CA GLY A 4 53.85 55.52 32.25
C GLY A 4 52.45 54.89 32.26
N LYS A 5 51.70 55.10 31.18
CA LYS A 5 50.39 54.48 30.88
C LYS A 5 50.63 53.16 30.11
N TYR A 6 49.91 52.10 30.45
CA TYR A 6 49.80 50.87 29.65
C TYR A 6 48.46 50.86 28.88
N LEU A 7 48.53 50.59 27.56
CA LEU A 7 47.40 50.33 26.66
C LEU A 7 47.01 48.83 26.73
N GLY A 8 45.70 48.54 26.72
CA GLY A 8 45.14 47.19 26.81
C GLY A 8 44.89 46.48 25.46
N PRO A 9 44.61 45.16 25.47
CA PRO A 9 44.47 44.34 24.28
C PRO A 9 42.99 44.15 23.88
N HIS A 10 42.54 44.78 22.78
CA HIS A 10 41.15 44.66 22.30
C HIS A 10 40.99 44.20 20.84
N MET A 11 42.05 43.77 20.15
CA MET A 11 41.97 43.50 18.69
C MET A 11 41.71 42.05 18.27
N HIS A 12 41.79 41.04 19.16
CA HIS A 12 41.70 39.62 18.73
C HIS A 12 40.28 39.02 18.82
N GLY A 13 39.40 39.53 19.69
CA GLY A 13 38.02 39.01 19.85
C GLY A 13 37.03 39.46 18.76
N LEU A 14 37.34 40.54 18.03
CA LEU A 14 36.47 41.04 16.98
C LEU A 14 36.55 40.19 15.70
N CYS A 15 37.70 39.58 15.42
CA CYS A 15 37.95 38.82 14.20
C CYS A 15 37.24 37.44 14.21
N TYR A 16 37.25 36.75 15.36
CA TYR A 16 36.57 35.45 15.52
C TYR A 16 35.04 35.55 15.47
N THR A 17 34.47 36.61 16.06
CA THR A 17 33.02 36.84 16.05
C THR A 17 32.50 37.19 14.66
N VAL A 18 33.27 37.93 13.87
CA VAL A 18 32.93 38.24 12.46
C VAL A 18 32.95 36.98 11.61
N ILE A 19 33.97 36.11 11.76
CA ILE A 19 34.09 34.85 11.00
C ILE A 19 32.91 33.91 11.29
N ILE A 20 32.52 33.74 12.56
CA ILE A 20 31.37 32.91 12.97
C ILE A 20 30.05 33.48 12.43
N LEU A 21 29.85 34.81 12.47
CA LEU A 21 28.66 35.43 11.89
C LEU A 21 28.57 35.25 10.37
N THR A 22 29.69 35.35 9.65
CA THR A 22 29.71 35.06 8.20
C THR A 22 29.41 33.60 7.88
N LEU A 23 29.93 32.64 8.67
CA LEU A 23 29.66 31.21 8.46
C LEU A 23 28.19 30.85 8.74
N ILE A 24 27.57 31.49 9.73
CA ILE A 24 26.13 31.32 10.02
C ILE A 24 25.29 31.92 8.89
N LEU A 25 25.59 33.15 8.45
CA LEU A 25 24.88 33.80 7.33
C LEU A 25 25.02 33.04 6.00
N LEU A 26 26.20 32.44 5.75
CA LEU A 26 26.43 31.55 4.59
C LEU A 26 25.64 30.24 4.71
N GLY A 27 25.52 29.67 5.92
CA GLY A 27 24.74 28.45 6.16
C GLY A 27 23.23 28.62 5.97
N PHE A 28 22.67 29.76 6.39
CA PHE A 28 21.24 30.06 6.20
C PHE A 28 20.88 30.28 4.72
N GLY A 29 21.71 31.03 3.96
CA GLY A 29 21.42 31.30 2.54
C GLY A 29 21.50 30.07 1.63
N ILE A 30 22.29 29.05 1.98
CA ILE A 30 22.35 27.78 1.24
C ILE A 30 21.11 26.92 1.51
N ALA A 31 20.60 26.92 2.75
CA ALA A 31 19.40 26.15 3.11
C ALA A 31 18.14 26.72 2.44
N GLU A 32 17.95 28.04 2.44
CA GLU A 32 16.81 28.70 1.77
C GLU A 32 16.83 28.45 0.25
N ALA A 33 18.00 28.57 -0.39
CA ALA A 33 18.13 28.31 -1.83
C ALA A 33 17.87 26.84 -2.21
N GLN A 34 18.24 25.90 -1.35
CA GLN A 34 17.96 24.47 -1.54
C GLN A 34 16.45 24.17 -1.40
N GLU A 35 15.80 24.80 -0.42
CA GLU A 35 14.36 24.67 -0.18
C GLU A 35 13.54 25.25 -1.35
N ASP A 36 13.94 26.42 -1.87
CA ASP A 36 13.33 27.05 -3.05
C ASP A 36 13.43 26.18 -4.31
N LEU A 37 14.57 25.50 -4.53
CA LEU A 37 14.76 24.61 -5.67
C LEU A 37 13.93 23.31 -5.54
N ALA A 38 13.84 22.75 -4.34
CA ALA A 38 13.02 21.58 -4.06
C ALA A 38 11.53 21.89 -4.24
N GLN A 39 11.07 23.04 -3.77
CA GLN A 39 9.70 23.50 -3.99
C GLN A 39 9.40 23.67 -5.48
N LEU A 40 10.29 24.33 -6.24
CA LEU A 40 10.13 24.50 -7.68
C LEU A 40 10.08 23.15 -8.42
N ALA A 41 10.91 22.18 -8.02
CA ALA A 41 10.88 20.82 -8.57
C ALA A 41 9.52 20.14 -8.32
N GLN A 42 8.97 20.27 -7.12
CA GLN A 42 7.65 19.72 -6.77
C GLN A 42 6.49 20.42 -7.50
N GLU A 43 6.55 21.74 -7.66
CA GLU A 43 5.56 22.49 -8.43
C GLU A 43 5.56 22.06 -9.90
N ALA A 44 6.76 21.91 -10.50
CA ALA A 44 6.90 21.39 -11.85
C ALA A 44 6.33 19.97 -11.95
N TYR A 45 6.74 19.06 -11.06
CA TYR A 45 6.23 17.69 -11.04
C TYR A 45 4.71 17.62 -10.91
N THR A 46 4.10 18.43 -10.04
CA THR A 46 2.64 18.50 -9.87
C THR A 46 1.93 18.88 -11.18
N ILE A 47 2.50 19.82 -11.95
CA ILE A 47 1.97 20.18 -13.27
C ILE A 47 2.08 18.98 -14.21
N LEU A 48 3.23 18.30 -14.25
CA LEU A 48 3.43 17.15 -15.13
C LEU A 48 2.50 15.98 -14.77
N GLN A 49 2.34 15.70 -13.47
CA GLN A 49 1.46 14.65 -12.99
C GLN A 49 0.01 14.88 -13.42
N ASN A 50 -0.49 16.11 -13.26
CA ASN A 50 -1.87 16.46 -13.56
C ASN A 50 -2.18 16.55 -15.07
N ASN A 51 -1.19 16.88 -15.91
CA ASN A 51 -1.42 17.20 -17.32
C ASN A 51 -0.79 16.21 -18.30
N CYS A 52 0.13 15.36 -17.85
CA CYS A 52 0.94 14.49 -18.72
C CYS A 52 0.83 13.01 -18.32
N SER A 53 0.82 12.67 -17.03
CA SER A 53 0.92 11.27 -16.56
C SER A 53 -0.29 10.38 -16.90
N VAL A 54 -1.41 10.96 -17.32
CA VAL A 54 -2.55 10.17 -17.85
C VAL A 54 -2.14 9.38 -19.10
N CYS A 55 -1.33 9.97 -19.97
CA CYS A 55 -0.85 9.35 -21.20
C CYS A 55 0.58 8.83 -21.08
N HIS A 56 1.42 9.52 -20.28
CA HIS A 56 2.85 9.30 -20.17
C HIS A 56 3.29 8.84 -18.77
N GLY A 57 2.37 8.32 -17.95
CA GLY A 57 2.69 7.67 -16.66
C GLY A 57 2.91 6.17 -16.85
N GLU A 58 3.25 5.45 -15.78
CA GLU A 58 3.59 4.01 -15.80
C GLU A 58 2.54 3.13 -16.53
N HIS A 59 1.27 3.53 -16.51
CA HIS A 59 0.16 2.81 -17.16
C HIS A 59 -0.51 3.61 -18.29
N GLY A 60 0.11 4.71 -18.74
CA GLY A 60 -0.42 5.55 -19.80
C GLY A 60 -0.24 4.94 -21.18
N SER A 61 -1.10 5.31 -22.14
CA SER A 61 -1.08 4.77 -23.50
C SER A 61 0.18 5.10 -24.32
N PHE A 62 1.04 6.00 -23.82
CA PHE A 62 2.27 6.46 -24.46
C PHE A 62 3.48 6.37 -23.50
N SER A 63 3.42 5.48 -22.51
CA SER A 63 4.51 5.25 -21.54
C SER A 63 5.81 4.79 -22.21
N GLU A 64 5.71 3.99 -23.27
CA GLU A 64 6.85 3.48 -24.05
C GLU A 64 7.55 4.57 -24.89
N ASP A 65 6.83 5.63 -25.28
CA ASP A 65 7.41 6.75 -26.03
C ASP A 65 8.10 7.76 -25.11
N LEU A 66 7.46 8.04 -23.97
CA LEU A 66 7.96 8.97 -22.96
C LEU A 66 7.29 8.65 -21.62
N LEU A 67 8.10 8.42 -20.60
CA LEU A 67 7.66 8.26 -19.22
C LEU A 67 7.98 9.54 -18.43
N ILE A 68 6.96 10.10 -17.74
CA ILE A 68 7.08 11.24 -16.82
C ILE A 68 7.65 10.74 -15.49
N GLU A 69 8.93 10.39 -15.55
CA GLU A 69 9.79 10.01 -14.43
C GLU A 69 11.08 10.81 -14.55
N TYR A 70 11.68 11.25 -13.43
CA TYR A 70 12.84 12.14 -13.50
C TYR A 70 13.98 11.50 -14.29
N THR A 71 14.33 10.28 -13.89
CA THR A 71 15.43 9.51 -14.49
C THR A 71 15.21 9.30 -15.99
N SER A 72 14.00 8.95 -16.41
CA SER A 72 13.63 8.80 -17.82
C SER A 72 13.84 10.11 -18.61
N LEU A 73 13.33 11.23 -18.09
CA LEU A 73 13.39 12.52 -18.77
C LEU A 73 14.83 13.05 -18.93
N MET A 74 15.69 12.76 -17.96
CA MET A 74 17.11 13.13 -18.01
C MET A 74 17.91 12.20 -18.92
N THR A 75 17.75 10.88 -18.79
CA THR A 75 18.57 9.90 -19.51
C THR A 75 18.27 9.84 -21.01
N THR A 76 17.01 10.04 -21.39
CA THR A 76 16.61 10.16 -22.80
C THR A 76 17.07 11.47 -23.45
N GLY A 77 17.48 12.46 -22.66
CA GLY A 77 17.80 13.81 -23.13
C GLY A 77 16.57 14.60 -23.59
N THR A 78 15.36 14.11 -23.28
CA THR A 78 14.11 14.79 -23.63
C THR A 78 14.02 16.14 -22.91
N VAL A 79 14.50 16.18 -21.67
CA VAL A 79 14.82 17.42 -20.95
C VAL A 79 16.33 17.59 -20.92
N ILE A 80 16.79 18.79 -21.28
CA ILE A 80 18.19 19.19 -21.22
C ILE A 80 18.34 20.22 -20.07
N PRO A 81 18.88 19.82 -18.91
CA PRO A 81 19.09 20.70 -17.77
C PRO A 81 19.80 22.01 -18.15
N GLY A 82 19.25 23.13 -17.71
CA GLY A 82 19.75 24.47 -17.98
C GLY A 82 19.38 25.03 -19.35
N ASN A 83 18.76 24.24 -20.24
CA ASN A 83 18.45 24.67 -21.59
C ASN A 83 17.03 24.28 -22.04
N PRO A 84 16.00 25.09 -21.68
CA PRO A 84 14.63 24.87 -22.16
C PRO A 84 14.51 24.99 -23.68
N GLY A 85 15.35 25.82 -24.30
CA GLY A 85 15.32 26.07 -25.74
C GLY A 85 15.77 24.87 -26.57
N ASP A 86 16.60 23.98 -26.02
CA ASP A 86 17.01 22.74 -26.69
C ASP A 86 16.31 21.49 -26.16
N SER A 87 15.60 21.59 -25.03
CA SER A 87 14.76 20.52 -24.50
C SER A 87 13.57 20.25 -25.42
N GLU A 88 13.56 19.11 -26.11
CA GLU A 88 12.41 18.70 -26.92
C GLU A 88 11.13 18.66 -26.08
N PHE A 89 11.23 18.29 -24.80
CA PHE A 89 10.13 18.36 -23.84
C PHE A 89 9.42 19.71 -23.86
N TYR A 90 10.16 20.81 -23.72
CA TYR A 90 9.59 22.15 -23.63
C TYR A 90 9.07 22.63 -24.98
N LYS A 91 9.77 22.32 -26.08
CA LYS A 91 9.32 22.62 -27.44
C LYS A 91 7.95 22.02 -27.73
N ARG A 92 7.74 20.75 -27.35
CA ARG A 92 6.45 20.06 -27.55
C ARG A 92 5.29 20.71 -26.78
N LEU A 93 5.56 21.50 -25.73
CA LEU A 93 4.53 22.23 -24.98
C LEU A 93 4.14 23.58 -25.61
N ILE A 94 5.02 24.19 -26.41
CA ILE A 94 4.82 25.55 -26.95
C ILE A 94 4.68 25.60 -28.48
N GLU A 95 5.20 24.61 -29.20
CA GLU A 95 5.11 24.51 -30.65
C GLU A 95 3.86 23.72 -31.05
N ASP A 96 3.09 24.26 -32.00
CA ASP A 96 1.94 23.58 -32.59
C ASP A 96 2.08 23.57 -34.10
N THR A 97 2.61 22.48 -34.64
CA THR A 97 2.82 22.29 -36.09
C THR A 97 2.13 21.01 -36.55
N PRO A 98 1.75 20.88 -37.84
CA PRO A 98 1.13 19.66 -38.36
C PRO A 98 1.98 18.40 -38.14
N GLU A 99 3.30 18.50 -38.25
CA GLU A 99 4.25 17.40 -38.05
C GLU A 99 4.56 17.13 -36.58
N LYS A 100 4.45 18.16 -35.74
CA LYS A 100 4.66 18.10 -34.29
C LYS A 100 3.54 18.85 -33.57
N PRO A 101 2.37 18.23 -33.34
CA PRO A 101 1.24 18.87 -32.68
C PRO A 101 1.54 19.12 -31.20
N ARG A 102 1.07 20.24 -30.65
CA ARG A 102 1.36 20.63 -29.27
C ARG A 102 0.82 19.62 -28.25
N MET A 103 1.60 19.36 -27.20
CA MET A 103 1.20 18.60 -26.02
C MET A 103 0.64 19.51 -24.90
N PRO A 104 -0.33 19.03 -24.10
CA PRO A 104 -1.01 17.75 -24.23
C PRO A 104 -1.94 17.72 -25.46
N LEU A 105 -1.98 16.58 -26.16
CA LEU A 105 -2.66 16.43 -27.44
C LEU A 105 -4.19 16.50 -27.27
N GLY A 106 -4.85 17.30 -28.10
CA GLY A 106 -6.32 17.38 -28.12
C GLY A 106 -6.95 18.08 -26.91
N THR A 107 -6.14 18.67 -26.02
CA THR A 107 -6.60 19.46 -24.87
C THR A 107 -6.16 20.92 -25.00
N PRO A 108 -6.76 21.87 -24.24
CA PRO A 108 -6.28 23.25 -24.19
C PRO A 108 -4.80 23.35 -23.84
N ALA A 109 -4.16 24.43 -24.28
CA ALA A 109 -2.78 24.72 -23.87
C ALA A 109 -2.67 24.89 -22.36
N LEU A 110 -1.52 24.51 -21.81
CA LEU A 110 -1.18 24.81 -20.42
C LEU A 110 -1.25 26.32 -20.17
N SER A 111 -1.56 26.69 -18.92
CA SER A 111 -1.55 28.10 -18.54
C SER A 111 -0.14 28.69 -18.70
N VAL A 112 -0.07 30.01 -18.93
CA VAL A 112 1.21 30.73 -19.00
C VAL A 112 2.04 30.55 -17.73
N GLU A 113 1.38 30.46 -16.58
CA GLU A 113 2.02 30.18 -15.29
C GLU A 113 2.63 28.78 -15.26
N ALA A 114 1.88 27.75 -15.67
CA ALA A 114 2.37 26.37 -15.70
C ALA A 114 3.55 26.20 -16.67
N LEU A 115 3.46 26.81 -17.87
CA LEU A 115 4.58 26.84 -18.82
C LEU A 115 5.78 27.60 -18.26
N GLY A 116 5.55 28.66 -17.49
CA GLY A 116 6.59 29.43 -16.81
C GLY A 116 7.30 28.63 -15.72
N THR A 117 6.56 27.87 -14.92
CA THR A 117 7.11 26.99 -13.87
C THR A 117 7.97 25.89 -14.49
N ILE A 118 7.47 25.18 -15.52
CA ILE A 118 8.24 24.14 -16.22
C ILE A 118 9.51 24.73 -16.84
N ARG A 119 9.39 25.89 -17.52
CA ARG A 119 10.55 26.58 -18.11
C ARG A 119 11.61 26.87 -17.06
N ARG A 120 11.20 27.48 -15.94
CA ARG A 120 12.12 27.86 -14.86
C ARG A 120 12.77 26.64 -14.22
N TRP A 121 12.00 25.57 -13.99
CA TRP A 121 12.53 24.30 -13.49
C TRP A 121 13.66 23.78 -14.40
N ILE A 122 13.47 23.76 -15.73
CA ILE A 122 14.54 23.40 -16.67
C ILE A 122 15.71 24.39 -16.61
N GLU A 123 15.45 25.71 -16.59
CA GLU A 123 16.49 26.76 -16.56
C GLU A 123 17.44 26.63 -15.35
N VAL A 124 16.91 26.28 -14.18
CA VAL A 124 17.73 26.14 -12.96
C VAL A 124 18.44 24.78 -12.85
N GLY A 125 18.46 24.01 -13.94
CA GLY A 125 19.16 22.73 -14.01
C GLY A 125 18.25 21.52 -13.74
N ALA A 126 16.94 21.68 -13.88
CA ALA A 126 15.96 20.60 -13.70
C ALA A 126 16.20 19.82 -12.39
N PRO A 127 16.17 20.47 -11.21
CA PRO A 127 16.42 19.79 -9.94
C PRO A 127 15.48 18.59 -9.78
N ASN A 128 16.02 17.49 -9.24
CA ASN A 128 15.26 16.26 -9.06
C ASN A 128 14.03 16.51 -8.17
N TRP A 129 12.85 16.16 -8.67
CA TRP A 129 11.60 16.19 -7.91
C TRP A 129 11.39 14.92 -7.10
N GLU A 130 12.11 13.84 -7.43
CA GLU A 130 12.23 12.68 -6.55
C GLU A 130 13.15 13.09 -5.41
N VAL A 131 12.55 13.28 -4.24
CA VAL A 131 13.32 13.51 -3.02
C VAL A 131 14.02 12.19 -2.69
N GLU A 132 15.30 12.07 -3.04
CA GLU A 132 16.13 11.03 -2.44
C GLU A 132 16.24 11.34 -0.95
N TYR A 133 15.44 10.65 -0.14
CA TYR A 133 15.57 10.72 1.30
C TYR A 133 16.92 10.09 1.64
N ASN A 134 17.91 10.92 2.02
CA ASN A 134 19.16 10.44 2.56
C ASN A 134 18.87 9.74 3.89
N VAL A 135 18.68 8.42 3.81
CA VAL A 135 18.32 7.60 4.95
C VAL A 135 19.57 7.09 5.63
N ASN A 136 19.55 7.11 6.96
CA ASN A 136 20.55 6.42 7.76
C ASN A 136 20.28 4.92 7.64
N PHE A 137 20.97 4.27 6.70
CA PHE A 137 20.76 2.87 6.36
C PHE A 137 20.72 1.98 7.61
N ILE A 138 19.63 1.23 7.76
CA ILE A 138 19.44 0.28 8.85
C ILE A 138 19.98 -1.07 8.38
N THR A 139 21.09 -1.51 8.98
CA THR A 139 21.67 -2.82 8.67
C THR A 139 20.79 -3.95 9.21
N THR A 140 20.90 -5.14 8.62
CA THR A 140 20.23 -6.34 9.14
C THR A 140 20.59 -6.61 10.60
N ASP A 141 21.85 -6.38 10.97
CA ASP A 141 22.31 -6.54 12.36
C ASP A 141 21.63 -5.56 13.32
N ALA A 142 21.47 -4.29 12.91
CA ALA A 142 20.76 -3.29 13.70
C ALA A 142 19.27 -3.65 13.84
N MET A 143 18.63 -4.10 12.76
CA MET A 143 17.24 -4.56 12.78
C MET A 143 17.06 -5.75 13.74
N PHE A 144 17.93 -6.76 13.66
CA PHE A 144 17.88 -7.92 14.54
C PHE A 144 18.11 -7.54 16.00
N THR A 145 19.04 -6.62 16.28
CA THR A 145 19.29 -6.14 17.64
C THR A 145 18.04 -5.52 18.24
N VAL A 146 17.33 -4.67 17.48
CA VAL A 146 16.07 -4.07 17.94
C VAL A 146 15.00 -5.13 18.23
N ILE A 147 14.88 -6.16 17.38
CA ILE A 147 13.93 -7.26 17.58
C ILE A 147 14.32 -8.10 18.82
N GLU A 148 15.60 -8.47 18.97
CA GLU A 148 16.09 -9.24 20.13
C GLU A 148 15.89 -8.48 21.44
N ASP A 149 16.20 -7.19 21.49
CA ASP A 149 15.99 -6.35 22.66
C ASP A 149 14.51 -6.28 23.03
N HIS A 150 13.62 -6.17 22.04
CA HIS A 150 12.18 -6.20 22.27
C HIS A 150 11.72 -7.57 22.78
N VAL A 151 12.12 -8.69 22.13
CA VAL A 151 11.78 -10.05 22.60
C VAL A 151 12.28 -10.30 24.02
N ALA A 152 13.49 -9.86 24.34
CA ALA A 152 14.07 -10.00 25.69
C ALA A 152 13.27 -9.23 26.75
N SER A 153 12.63 -8.11 26.35
CA SER A 153 11.76 -7.32 27.22
C SER A 153 10.40 -7.98 27.51
N LEU A 154 9.97 -8.93 26.67
CA LEU A 154 8.75 -9.70 26.87
C LEU A 154 8.96 -10.79 27.93
N ALA A 155 7.87 -11.15 28.63
CA ALA A 155 7.89 -12.28 29.54
C ALA A 155 8.13 -13.58 28.76
N PRO A 156 8.88 -14.57 29.30
CA PRO A 156 9.18 -15.81 28.58
C PRO A 156 7.95 -16.55 28.04
N PHE A 157 6.81 -16.44 28.73
CA PHE A 157 5.55 -17.04 28.30
C PHE A 157 4.96 -16.38 27.03
N ASP A 158 5.29 -15.12 26.77
CA ASP A 158 4.73 -14.34 25.66
C ASP A 158 5.58 -14.41 24.39
N ARG A 159 6.88 -14.71 24.53
CA ARG A 159 7.85 -14.73 23.41
C ARG A 159 7.43 -15.64 22.24
N PRO A 160 6.88 -16.86 22.46
CA PRO A 160 6.42 -17.71 21.37
C PRO A 160 5.31 -17.10 20.50
N PHE A 161 4.59 -16.09 21.00
CA PHE A 161 3.50 -15.43 20.27
C PHE A 161 3.94 -14.12 19.59
N ALA A 162 5.18 -13.68 19.80
CA ALA A 162 5.71 -12.47 19.20
C ALA A 162 5.97 -12.70 17.71
N ARG A 163 5.51 -11.78 16.84
CA ARG A 163 5.88 -11.73 15.42
C ARG A 163 6.08 -10.29 14.98
N TYR A 164 6.84 -10.09 13.91
CA TYR A 164 7.18 -8.76 13.45
C TYR A 164 6.86 -8.54 11.97
N PHE A 165 6.56 -7.29 11.63
CA PHE A 165 6.52 -6.81 10.26
C PHE A 165 7.55 -5.70 10.08
N THR A 166 8.16 -5.61 8.90
CA THR A 166 9.20 -4.62 8.64
C THR A 166 8.98 -3.83 7.34
N LEU A 167 9.21 -2.53 7.45
CA LEU A 167 9.35 -1.55 6.37
C LEU A 167 10.81 -1.13 6.18
N THR A 168 11.76 -1.75 6.87
CA THR A 168 13.18 -1.37 6.84
C THR A 168 13.74 -1.36 5.42
N HIS A 169 13.33 -2.31 4.56
CA HIS A 169 13.78 -2.38 3.17
C HIS A 169 13.26 -1.19 2.34
N LEU A 170 12.00 -0.81 2.52
CA LEU A 170 11.40 0.37 1.87
C LEU A 170 12.02 1.67 2.37
N TYR A 171 12.21 1.78 3.69
CA TYR A 171 12.93 2.91 4.27
C TYR A 171 14.35 3.02 3.69
N ASN A 172 15.10 1.91 3.66
CA ASN A 172 16.45 1.89 3.11
C ASN A 172 16.50 2.16 1.60
N ALA A 173 15.41 1.87 0.87
CA ALA A 173 15.25 2.21 -0.54
C ALA A 173 14.93 3.69 -0.79
N GLY A 174 14.72 4.49 0.27
CA GLY A 174 14.43 5.91 0.15
C GLY A 174 12.95 6.21 -0.07
N GLU A 175 12.04 5.31 0.30
CA GLU A 175 10.60 5.56 0.25
C GLU A 175 10.19 6.77 1.09
N SER A 176 9.21 7.53 0.62
CA SER A 176 8.79 8.76 1.28
C SER A 176 8.13 8.49 2.65
N PRO A 177 8.24 9.42 3.62
CA PRO A 177 7.53 9.32 4.89
C PRO A 177 6.02 9.13 4.71
N GLU A 178 5.43 9.75 3.68
CA GLU A 178 4.02 9.61 3.32
C GLU A 178 3.69 8.19 2.87
N ALA A 179 4.52 7.60 2.01
CA ALA A 179 4.39 6.22 1.56
C ALA A 179 4.54 5.23 2.72
N LEU A 180 5.58 5.39 3.55
CA LEU A 180 5.78 4.56 4.74
C LEU A 180 4.58 4.62 5.69
N ARG A 181 4.02 5.81 5.95
CA ARG A 181 2.77 5.96 6.74
C ARG A 181 1.57 5.31 6.07
N ALA A 182 1.49 5.29 4.74
CA ALA A 182 0.43 4.58 4.02
C ALA A 182 0.54 3.06 4.25
N TYR A 183 1.75 2.51 4.16
CA TYR A 183 2.02 1.11 4.49
C TYR A 183 1.67 0.76 5.94
N GLN A 184 2.01 1.62 6.91
CA GLN A 184 1.62 1.42 8.32
C GLN A 184 0.09 1.35 8.53
N ARG A 185 -0.66 2.24 7.89
CA ARG A 185 -2.13 2.23 7.95
C ARG A 185 -2.71 0.99 7.28
N ALA A 186 -2.16 0.63 6.12
CA ALA A 186 -2.57 -0.56 5.39
C ALA A 186 -2.29 -1.83 6.20
N LEU A 187 -1.10 -1.94 6.83
CA LEU A 187 -0.75 -3.07 7.70
C LEU A 187 -1.76 -3.19 8.84
N SER A 188 -2.00 -2.08 9.55
CA SER A 188 -2.97 -2.02 10.66
C SER A 188 -4.37 -2.46 10.21
N LYS A 189 -4.81 -2.03 9.02
CA LYS A 189 -6.09 -2.43 8.43
C LYS A 189 -6.11 -3.93 8.09
N LEU A 190 -5.08 -4.44 7.42
CA LEU A 190 -5.07 -5.81 6.91
C LEU A 190 -4.98 -6.84 8.04
N VAL A 191 -4.07 -6.70 9.01
CA VAL A 191 -3.97 -7.67 10.13
C VAL A 191 -5.28 -7.81 10.91
N ASN A 192 -6.03 -6.71 11.07
CA ASN A 192 -7.34 -6.73 11.71
C ASN A 192 -8.45 -7.25 10.79
N SER A 193 -8.37 -7.02 9.47
CA SER A 193 -9.32 -7.56 8.49
C SER A 193 -9.11 -9.05 8.23
N LEU A 194 -8.00 -9.61 8.73
CA LEU A 194 -7.63 -11.03 8.70
C LEU A 194 -7.77 -11.70 10.07
N SER A 195 -8.57 -11.13 10.98
CA SER A 195 -8.69 -11.57 12.37
C SER A 195 -10.14 -11.82 12.77
N TRP A 196 -10.37 -12.91 13.51
CA TRP A 196 -11.66 -13.22 14.14
C TRP A 196 -11.79 -12.63 15.55
N ARG A 197 -10.78 -11.91 16.05
CA ARG A 197 -10.88 -11.24 17.35
C ARG A 197 -11.89 -10.10 17.31
N PHE A 198 -12.57 -9.89 18.44
CA PHE A 198 -13.54 -8.81 18.62
C PHE A 198 -12.89 -7.42 18.75
N LYS A 199 -11.67 -7.36 19.26
CA LYS A 199 -10.98 -6.09 19.49
C LYS A 199 -10.02 -5.80 18.34
N VAL A 200 -10.13 -4.61 17.77
CA VAL A 200 -9.11 -4.07 16.85
C VAL A 200 -7.87 -3.71 17.66
N ILE A 201 -6.72 -4.25 17.26
CA ILE A 201 -5.43 -3.99 17.89
C ILE A 201 -4.45 -3.62 16.77
N ASN A 202 -3.79 -2.47 16.90
CA ASN A 202 -2.79 -2.06 15.92
C ASN A 202 -1.44 -2.71 16.23
N PRO A 203 -0.63 -3.05 15.21
CA PRO A 203 0.78 -3.36 15.40
C PRO A 203 1.51 -2.22 16.10
N THR A 204 2.44 -2.55 17.01
CA THR A 204 3.18 -1.58 17.81
C THR A 204 4.55 -1.32 17.19
N PRO A 205 4.93 -0.09 16.83
CA PRO A 205 6.29 0.20 16.41
C PRO A 205 7.27 -0.03 17.56
N ILE A 206 8.40 -0.69 17.29
CA ILE A 206 9.43 -1.00 18.30
C ILE A 206 10.74 -0.24 18.09
N ASP A 207 10.82 0.57 17.05
CA ASP A 207 11.95 1.44 16.75
C ASP A 207 11.50 2.90 16.58
N PRO A 208 12.37 3.88 16.87
CA PRO A 208 12.01 5.31 16.77
C PRO A 208 11.63 5.79 15.36
N ARG A 209 11.99 5.03 14.31
CA ARG A 209 11.66 5.36 12.92
C ARG A 209 10.36 4.70 12.47
N GLU A 210 9.74 3.89 13.34
CA GLU A 210 8.53 3.14 13.04
C GLU A 210 8.66 2.32 11.73
N THR A 211 9.77 1.58 11.64
CA THR A 211 10.07 0.69 10.52
C THR A 211 9.87 -0.78 10.89
N ILE A 212 9.78 -1.12 12.18
CA ILE A 212 9.59 -2.48 12.66
C ILE A 212 8.38 -2.51 13.61
N PHE A 213 7.43 -3.39 13.31
CA PHE A 213 6.14 -3.48 14.00
C PHE A 213 5.97 -4.83 14.67
N TYR A 214 5.74 -4.81 15.98
CA TYR A 214 5.42 -5.97 16.79
C TYR A 214 3.92 -6.28 16.75
N ILE A 215 3.60 -7.57 16.65
CA ILE A 215 2.29 -8.12 16.96
C ILE A 215 2.40 -9.30 17.92
N ASP A 216 1.35 -9.50 18.71
CA ASP A 216 1.11 -10.74 19.46
C ASP A 216 0.03 -11.54 18.74
N LEU A 217 0.33 -12.78 18.33
CA LEU A 217 -0.61 -13.63 17.59
C LEU A 217 -1.95 -13.86 18.33
N ARG A 218 -1.97 -13.74 19.66
CA ARG A 218 -3.18 -13.92 20.48
C ARG A 218 -4.16 -12.76 20.36
N HIS A 219 -3.66 -11.58 19.99
CA HIS A 219 -4.46 -10.40 19.67
C HIS A 219 -5.26 -10.53 18.37
N TYR A 220 -4.94 -11.53 17.53
CA TYR A 220 -5.60 -11.75 16.24
C TYR A 220 -6.23 -13.15 16.10
N GLU A 221 -6.17 -13.98 17.15
CA GLU A 221 -6.55 -15.41 17.09
C GLU A 221 -5.69 -16.25 16.13
N TRP A 222 -4.51 -15.76 15.73
CA TRP A 222 -3.64 -16.43 14.76
C TRP A 222 -2.84 -17.61 15.32
N HIS A 223 -2.86 -17.79 16.64
CA HIS A 223 -2.27 -18.92 17.37
C HIS A 223 -3.21 -20.11 17.54
N VAL A 224 -4.49 -19.99 17.13
CA VAL A 224 -5.49 -21.05 17.27
C VAL A 224 -6.10 -21.40 15.90
N GLY A 225 -6.50 -22.66 15.73
CA GLY A 225 -7.16 -23.10 14.51
C GLY A 225 -6.18 -23.41 13.37
N ASN A 226 -6.06 -22.50 12.41
CA ASN A 226 -5.31 -22.65 11.16
C ASN A 226 -3.83 -22.23 11.24
N GLU A 227 -3.38 -21.77 12.42
CA GLU A 227 -2.02 -21.26 12.65
C GLU A 227 -1.61 -20.26 11.56
N ALA A 228 -2.35 -19.15 11.48
CA ALA A 228 -2.25 -18.20 10.37
C ALA A 228 -0.81 -17.74 10.08
N TRP A 229 0.03 -17.60 11.10
CA TRP A 229 1.44 -17.26 10.86
C TRP A 229 2.18 -18.35 10.08
N THR A 230 1.97 -19.62 10.39
CA THR A 230 2.56 -20.74 9.65
C THR A 230 2.11 -20.77 8.18
N GLN A 231 0.88 -20.32 7.88
CA GLN A 231 0.44 -20.15 6.48
C GLN A 231 1.23 -19.02 5.79
N ILE A 232 1.45 -17.91 6.51
CA ILE A 232 2.28 -16.80 6.02
C ILE A 232 3.72 -17.28 5.75
N GLU A 233 4.32 -18.03 6.68
CA GLU A 233 5.68 -18.56 6.55
C GLU A 233 5.86 -19.43 5.30
N ARG A 234 4.89 -20.29 5.02
CA ARG A 234 4.93 -21.21 3.87
C ARG A 234 4.97 -20.48 2.53
N GLU A 235 4.24 -19.37 2.41
CA GLU A 235 4.15 -18.60 1.18
C GLU A 235 5.24 -17.51 1.07
N TYR A 236 5.89 -17.16 2.18
CA TYR A 236 6.87 -16.07 2.21
C TYR A 236 8.17 -16.43 1.48
N PRO A 237 8.53 -15.77 0.36
CA PRO A 237 9.68 -16.17 -0.44
C PRO A 237 11.01 -15.59 0.07
N TYR A 238 10.96 -14.60 0.96
CA TYR A 238 12.14 -13.88 1.46
C TYR A 238 12.64 -14.47 2.78
N GLN A 239 12.56 -15.80 2.93
CA GLN A 239 13.19 -16.50 4.04
C GLN A 239 14.70 -16.34 3.91
N ILE A 240 15.31 -15.78 4.94
CA ILE A 240 16.74 -15.56 4.99
C ILE A 240 17.39 -16.66 5.83
N ASP A 241 18.60 -17.01 5.42
CA ASP A 241 19.52 -17.78 6.24
C ASP A 241 20.93 -17.18 6.09
N PHE A 242 21.77 -17.43 7.09
CA PHE A 242 23.11 -16.87 7.16
C PHE A 242 24.12 -17.99 7.31
N ASP A 243 25.22 -17.87 6.57
CA ASP A 243 26.30 -18.84 6.62
C ASP A 243 26.96 -18.82 8.02
N PRO A 244 27.04 -19.97 8.72
CA PRO A 244 27.49 -20.01 10.10
C PRO A 244 28.99 -19.72 10.26
N GLU A 245 29.79 -19.78 9.19
CA GLU A 245 31.23 -19.51 9.23
C GLU A 245 31.53 -18.02 8.95
N THR A 246 30.89 -17.45 7.93
CA THR A 246 31.16 -16.10 7.43
C THR A 246 30.24 -15.04 8.04
N GLN A 247 29.06 -15.42 8.53
CA GLN A 247 28.03 -14.55 9.08
C GLN A 247 27.54 -15.01 10.47
N ALA A 248 28.45 -15.62 11.25
CA ALA A 248 28.16 -16.24 12.55
C ALA A 248 27.30 -15.39 13.50
N GLY A 249 27.54 -14.07 13.55
CA GLY A 249 26.76 -13.16 14.41
C GLY A 249 25.28 -13.08 14.00
N LEU A 250 25.00 -12.87 12.71
CA LEU A 250 23.63 -12.80 12.18
C LEU A 250 22.94 -14.17 12.27
N HIS A 251 23.67 -15.25 11.98
CA HIS A 251 23.18 -16.61 12.12
C HIS A 251 22.76 -16.91 13.57
N ALA A 252 23.58 -16.53 14.56
CA ALA A 252 23.28 -16.73 15.97
C ALA A 252 22.04 -15.93 16.41
N LYS A 253 21.93 -14.66 16.00
CA LYS A 253 20.75 -13.82 16.28
C LYS A 253 19.47 -14.40 15.68
N LEU A 254 19.50 -14.80 14.42
CA LEU A 254 18.34 -15.40 13.76
C LEU A 254 17.93 -16.72 14.44
N THR A 255 18.90 -17.57 14.77
CA THR A 255 18.65 -18.83 15.49
C THR A 255 18.04 -18.60 16.86
N HIS A 256 18.54 -17.61 17.60
CA HIS A 256 18.00 -17.24 18.90
C HIS A 256 16.57 -16.70 18.79
N LEU A 257 16.29 -15.80 17.84
CA LEU A 257 14.93 -15.31 17.58
C LEU A 257 13.95 -16.43 17.21
N ARG A 258 14.34 -17.34 16.32
CA ARG A 258 13.53 -18.51 15.95
C ARG A 258 13.18 -19.37 17.17
N ALA A 259 14.15 -19.62 18.05
CA ALA A 259 13.97 -20.40 19.25
C ALA A 259 13.06 -19.71 20.29
N GLU A 260 13.26 -18.42 20.55
CA GLU A 260 12.45 -17.67 21.52
C GLU A 260 11.00 -17.46 21.04
N MET A 261 10.81 -17.35 19.72
CA MET A 261 9.51 -17.05 19.10
C MET A 261 8.78 -18.29 18.58
N ASP A 262 9.38 -19.47 18.66
CA ASP A 262 8.83 -20.74 18.16
C ASP A 262 8.33 -20.60 16.71
N CYS A 263 9.24 -20.19 15.81
CA CYS A 263 8.92 -19.90 14.41
C CYS A 263 10.14 -20.02 13.50
N GLU A 264 9.90 -20.16 12.19
CA GLU A 264 10.96 -20.18 11.17
C GLU A 264 11.19 -18.80 10.56
N VAL A 265 10.15 -17.96 10.50
CA VAL A 265 10.23 -16.60 9.98
C VAL A 265 9.79 -15.61 11.07
N PRO A 266 10.74 -15.02 11.80
CA PRO A 266 10.43 -14.06 12.86
C PRO A 266 9.76 -12.77 12.38
N PHE A 267 10.02 -12.37 11.13
CA PHE A 267 9.49 -11.12 10.57
C PHE A 267 9.19 -11.20 9.07
N VAL A 268 8.22 -10.39 8.63
CA VAL A 268 7.74 -10.37 7.24
C VAL A 268 7.74 -8.94 6.68
N HIS A 269 8.08 -8.78 5.41
CA HIS A 269 7.99 -7.50 4.70
C HIS A 269 6.52 -7.05 4.53
N VAL A 270 6.22 -5.80 4.92
CA VAL A 270 4.85 -5.28 4.95
C VAL A 270 4.21 -5.20 3.57
N ASP A 271 4.92 -4.69 2.57
CA ASP A 271 4.49 -4.63 1.16
C ASP A 271 4.14 -6.01 0.61
N TRP A 272 5.00 -7.01 0.82
CA TRP A 272 4.70 -8.38 0.42
C TRP A 272 3.45 -8.90 1.13
N PHE A 273 3.34 -8.69 2.45
CA PHE A 273 2.19 -9.16 3.21
C PHE A 273 0.90 -8.50 2.70
N LEU A 274 0.93 -7.20 2.44
CA LEU A 274 -0.21 -6.46 1.90
C LEU A 274 -0.62 -6.97 0.51
N ALA A 275 0.35 -7.22 -0.37
CA ALA A 275 0.09 -7.67 -1.73
C ALA A 275 -0.42 -9.12 -1.80
N ASN A 276 0.00 -9.99 -0.86
CA ASN A 276 -0.26 -11.43 -0.95
C ASN A 276 -1.31 -11.92 0.04
N ALA A 277 -1.34 -11.42 1.28
CA ALA A 277 -2.31 -11.85 2.28
C ALA A 277 -3.69 -11.21 2.12
N SER A 278 -3.79 -10.15 1.30
CA SER A 278 -5.07 -9.60 0.86
C SER A 278 -5.74 -10.44 -0.23
N LEU A 279 -5.02 -11.39 -0.85
CA LEU A 279 -5.49 -12.19 -1.98
C LEU A 279 -5.42 -13.70 -1.69
N PRO A 280 -6.23 -14.53 -2.37
CA PRO A 280 -6.19 -15.97 -2.22
C PRO A 280 -4.98 -16.60 -2.93
N PRO A 281 -4.53 -17.78 -2.48
CA PRO A 281 -5.14 -18.60 -1.43
C PRO A 281 -4.87 -18.10 -0.01
N LEU A 282 -3.81 -17.32 0.20
CA LEU A 282 -3.34 -16.93 1.54
C LEU A 282 -4.39 -16.16 2.37
N TYR A 283 -5.19 -15.29 1.73
CA TYR A 283 -6.34 -14.63 2.36
C TYR A 283 -7.33 -15.63 2.99
N HIS A 284 -7.65 -16.71 2.26
CA HIS A 284 -8.54 -17.76 2.73
C HIS A 284 -7.89 -18.57 3.85
N ASP A 285 -6.61 -18.87 3.69
CA ASP A 285 -5.85 -19.70 4.62
C ASP A 285 -5.63 -18.99 5.95
N ILE A 286 -5.43 -17.67 5.98
CA ILE A 286 -5.29 -16.88 7.22
C ILE A 286 -6.63 -16.73 7.94
N LEU A 287 -7.73 -16.47 7.22
CA LEU A 287 -9.06 -16.36 7.84
C LEU A 287 -9.67 -17.73 8.17
N GLY A 288 -9.10 -18.83 7.65
CA GLY A 288 -9.67 -20.16 7.75
C GLY A 288 -11.07 -20.19 7.15
N LEU A 289 -11.23 -19.61 5.95
CA LEU A 289 -12.53 -19.59 5.29
C LEU A 289 -12.89 -21.00 4.81
N PRO A 290 -14.14 -21.45 5.03
CA PRO A 290 -14.52 -22.81 4.70
C PRO A 290 -14.68 -23.04 3.20
N GLU A 291 -14.69 -24.30 2.79
CA GLU A 291 -14.82 -24.69 1.38
C GLU A 291 -16.19 -24.40 0.78
N THR A 292 -17.23 -24.19 1.61
CA THR A 292 -18.58 -23.91 1.12
C THR A 292 -19.27 -22.74 1.81
N ASP A 293 -20.10 -22.03 1.07
CA ASP A 293 -20.91 -20.92 1.58
C ASP A 293 -21.84 -21.35 2.72
N ARG A 294 -22.41 -22.56 2.65
CA ARG A 294 -23.25 -23.14 3.72
C ARG A 294 -22.50 -23.36 5.03
N GLU A 295 -21.21 -23.72 4.94
CA GLU A 295 -20.38 -23.83 6.14
C GLU A 295 -20.06 -22.46 6.73
N LEU A 296 -19.80 -21.46 5.89
CA LEU A 296 -19.65 -20.08 6.33
C LEU A 296 -20.93 -19.57 7.00
N GLU A 297 -22.08 -19.80 6.38
CA GLU A 297 -23.40 -19.48 6.92
C GLU A 297 -23.63 -20.12 8.30
N ARG A 298 -23.30 -21.40 8.46
CA ARG A 298 -23.35 -22.10 9.76
C ARG A 298 -22.43 -21.47 10.79
N ARG A 299 -21.19 -21.11 10.41
CA ARG A 299 -20.22 -20.45 11.30
C ARG A 299 -20.70 -19.07 11.75
N LEU A 300 -21.42 -18.36 10.89
CA LEU A 300 -22.00 -17.04 11.16
C LEU A 300 -23.41 -17.09 11.76
N GLU A 301 -23.95 -18.29 11.98
CA GLU A 301 -25.31 -18.55 12.48
C GLU A 301 -26.40 -17.94 11.58
N VAL A 302 -26.17 -17.92 10.27
CA VAL A 302 -27.13 -17.44 9.26
C VAL A 302 -27.84 -18.64 8.63
N ASN A 303 -29.16 -18.73 8.76
CA ASN A 303 -29.97 -19.72 8.05
C ASN A 303 -30.67 -19.05 6.85
N VAL A 304 -30.02 -19.04 5.68
CA VAL A 304 -30.54 -18.35 4.48
C VAL A 304 -31.91 -18.90 4.08
N ALA A 305 -32.05 -20.22 3.95
CA ALA A 305 -33.30 -20.86 3.54
C ALA A 305 -34.44 -20.60 4.55
N GLY A 306 -34.15 -20.72 5.84
CA GLY A 306 -35.10 -20.43 6.91
C GLY A 306 -35.52 -18.95 6.92
N ASN A 307 -34.57 -18.03 6.79
CA ASN A 307 -34.83 -16.60 6.76
C ASN A 307 -35.76 -16.22 5.59
N LEU A 308 -35.52 -16.76 4.40
CA LEU A 308 -36.37 -16.53 3.22
C LEU A 308 -37.79 -17.07 3.40
N GLN A 309 -37.94 -18.20 4.09
CA GLN A 309 -39.24 -18.83 4.30
C GLN A 309 -40.07 -18.13 5.38
N SER A 310 -39.46 -17.72 6.50
CA SER A 310 -40.19 -17.36 7.71
C SER A 310 -39.91 -15.96 8.27
N ALA A 311 -38.90 -15.25 7.74
CA ALA A 311 -38.50 -13.93 8.24
C ALA A 311 -38.20 -12.84 7.17
N PRO A 312 -38.87 -12.79 6.00
CA PRO A 312 -38.78 -11.62 5.12
C PRO A 312 -39.11 -10.31 5.84
N GLY A 313 -38.28 -9.28 5.64
CA GLY A 313 -38.44 -7.97 6.29
C GLY A 313 -38.00 -7.93 7.76
N VAL A 314 -37.58 -9.06 8.34
CA VAL A 314 -37.11 -9.17 9.72
C VAL A 314 -35.64 -9.61 9.74
N ASN A 315 -35.33 -10.75 9.12
CA ASN A 315 -33.97 -11.29 9.06
C ASN A 315 -33.40 -11.33 7.64
N VAL A 316 -34.21 -11.07 6.61
CA VAL A 316 -33.76 -11.00 5.22
C VAL A 316 -34.49 -9.93 4.41
N TRP A 317 -33.73 -9.22 3.58
CA TRP A 317 -34.23 -8.35 2.52
C TRP A 317 -33.58 -8.78 1.21
N ARG A 318 -34.37 -8.87 0.14
CA ARG A 318 -33.90 -9.27 -1.19
C ARG A 318 -34.22 -8.18 -2.21
N ALA A 319 -33.27 -7.89 -3.09
CA ALA A 319 -33.45 -7.02 -4.24
C ALA A 319 -32.91 -7.70 -5.52
N GLY A 320 -33.52 -7.39 -6.66
CA GLY A 320 -33.10 -7.88 -7.97
C GLY A 320 -32.83 -6.71 -8.91
N PHE A 321 -31.80 -6.84 -9.75
CA PHE A 321 -31.36 -5.85 -10.73
C PHE A 321 -31.28 -6.48 -12.10
N ASN A 322 -31.82 -5.79 -13.11
CA ASN A 322 -31.73 -6.19 -14.52
C ASN A 322 -30.52 -5.58 -15.25
N ASP A 323 -29.85 -4.61 -14.63
CA ASP A 323 -28.61 -3.98 -15.10
C ASP A 323 -27.73 -3.66 -13.88
N SER A 324 -26.48 -4.13 -13.89
CA SER A 324 -25.50 -3.93 -12.82
C SER A 324 -24.18 -3.44 -13.43
N ARG A 325 -23.52 -2.47 -12.78
CA ARG A 325 -22.20 -2.00 -13.24
C ARG A 325 -21.08 -3.06 -13.08
N VAL A 326 -21.36 -4.16 -12.38
CA VAL A 326 -20.38 -5.20 -11.99
C VAL A 326 -20.67 -6.54 -12.70
N SER A 327 -21.93 -6.87 -12.94
CA SER A 327 -22.36 -8.07 -13.69
C SER A 327 -22.99 -7.65 -15.02
N ASN A 328 -22.65 -8.33 -16.11
CA ASN A 328 -23.23 -8.03 -17.43
C ASN A 328 -24.69 -8.49 -17.57
N ASN A 329 -25.23 -9.17 -16.57
CA ASN A 329 -26.56 -9.78 -16.57
C ASN A 329 -27.32 -9.44 -15.28
N ASN A 330 -28.49 -10.05 -15.11
CA ASN A 330 -29.27 -9.99 -13.88
C ASN A 330 -28.39 -10.24 -12.63
N ARG A 331 -28.74 -9.62 -11.51
CA ARG A 331 -28.15 -9.90 -10.19
C ARG A 331 -29.23 -9.86 -9.13
N VAL A 332 -29.15 -10.79 -8.18
CA VAL A 332 -29.99 -10.75 -6.97
C VAL A 332 -29.05 -10.55 -5.78
N VAL A 333 -29.46 -9.71 -4.83
CA VAL A 333 -28.73 -9.54 -3.56
C VAL A 333 -29.67 -9.76 -2.40
N GLU A 334 -29.13 -10.34 -1.35
CA GLU A 334 -29.78 -10.58 -0.08
C GLU A 334 -28.96 -9.95 1.02
N ARG A 335 -29.64 -9.29 1.96
CA ARG A 335 -29.07 -8.88 3.23
C ARG A 335 -29.68 -9.71 4.33
N HIS A 336 -28.89 -10.53 4.98
CA HIS A 336 -29.27 -11.26 6.17
C HIS A 336 -28.73 -10.58 7.43
N THR A 337 -29.53 -10.63 8.50
CA THR A 337 -29.01 -10.36 9.85
C THR A 337 -28.08 -11.50 10.26
N SER A 338 -26.91 -11.16 10.79
CA SER A 338 -25.87 -12.10 11.22
C SER A 338 -25.40 -11.76 12.64
N ARG A 339 -24.81 -12.74 13.33
CA ARG A 339 -24.31 -12.59 14.71
C ARG A 339 -23.41 -11.36 14.91
N TYR A 340 -22.60 -11.02 13.91
CA TYR A 340 -21.63 -9.90 13.99
C TYR A 340 -22.03 -8.68 13.16
N GLY A 341 -23.24 -8.63 12.61
CA GLY A 341 -23.72 -7.52 11.79
C GLY A 341 -24.56 -8.00 10.62
N ALA A 342 -24.05 -7.79 9.41
CA ALA A 342 -24.72 -8.20 8.17
C ALA A 342 -23.98 -9.37 7.51
N TYR A 343 -24.76 -10.18 6.81
CA TYR A 343 -24.29 -11.14 5.82
C TYR A 343 -25.00 -10.81 4.51
N TRP A 344 -24.25 -10.23 3.57
CA TRP A 344 -24.73 -9.97 2.22
C TRP A 344 -24.39 -11.15 1.34
N LYS A 345 -25.34 -11.59 0.51
CA LYS A 345 -25.14 -12.64 -0.48
C LYS A 345 -25.66 -12.18 -1.82
N SER A 346 -24.84 -12.29 -2.87
CA SER A 346 -25.29 -12.12 -4.24
C SER A 346 -25.47 -13.45 -4.94
N TYR A 347 -26.34 -13.41 -5.94
CA TYR A 347 -26.50 -14.43 -6.95
C TYR A 347 -26.26 -13.75 -8.28
N ASP A 348 -25.21 -14.18 -8.96
CA ASP A 348 -24.73 -13.63 -10.22
C ASP A 348 -25.02 -14.62 -11.35
N PHE A 349 -25.34 -14.09 -12.53
CA PHE A 349 -25.91 -14.86 -13.64
C PHE A 349 -25.07 -14.69 -14.90
N ALA A 350 -24.94 -15.76 -15.70
CA ALA A 350 -24.27 -15.74 -17.00
C ALA A 350 -25.20 -15.33 -18.15
N GLY A 351 -26.50 -15.14 -17.88
CA GLY A 351 -27.49 -14.66 -18.83
C GLY A 351 -28.73 -14.07 -18.16
N SER A 352 -29.61 -13.46 -18.95
CA SER A 352 -30.83 -12.78 -18.47
C SER A 352 -32.11 -13.36 -19.08
N SER A 353 -32.13 -14.66 -19.43
CA SER A 353 -33.26 -15.33 -20.09
C SER A 353 -33.63 -16.67 -19.44
N GLY A 354 -34.83 -17.17 -19.72
CA GLY A 354 -35.32 -18.44 -19.16
C GLY A 354 -35.35 -18.41 -17.63
N VAL A 355 -34.81 -19.44 -16.98
CA VAL A 355 -34.72 -19.52 -15.51
C VAL A 355 -33.71 -18.53 -14.89
N GLN A 356 -33.01 -17.74 -15.71
CA GLN A 356 -32.09 -16.69 -15.29
C GLN A 356 -32.71 -15.29 -15.45
N ASP A 357 -33.90 -15.19 -16.06
CA ASP A 357 -34.66 -13.96 -16.08
C ASP A 357 -35.37 -13.77 -14.73
N ILE A 358 -34.82 -12.87 -13.92
CA ILE A 358 -35.33 -12.61 -12.57
C ILE A 358 -36.66 -11.83 -12.57
N LEU A 359 -37.05 -11.21 -13.69
CA LEU A 359 -38.35 -10.55 -13.81
C LEU A 359 -39.47 -11.58 -13.97
N THR A 360 -39.19 -12.71 -14.63
CA THR A 360 -40.12 -13.83 -14.77
C THR A 360 -39.98 -14.86 -13.65
N HIS A 361 -38.78 -15.05 -13.10
CA HIS A 361 -38.47 -16.01 -12.04
C HIS A 361 -37.81 -15.35 -10.81
N PRO A 362 -38.49 -14.43 -10.11
CA PRO A 362 -37.87 -13.64 -9.03
C PRO A 362 -37.47 -14.48 -7.80
N LEU A 363 -38.05 -15.66 -7.63
CA LEU A 363 -37.84 -16.54 -6.47
C LEU A 363 -37.35 -17.94 -6.83
N THR A 364 -37.46 -18.36 -8.10
CA THR A 364 -37.15 -19.72 -8.58
C THR A 364 -36.16 -19.66 -9.74
N PHE A 365 -35.03 -19.01 -9.50
CA PHE A 365 -34.00 -18.76 -10.51
C PHE A 365 -32.80 -19.73 -10.39
N LYS A 366 -31.98 -19.79 -11.44
CA LYS A 366 -30.69 -20.50 -11.43
C LYS A 366 -29.53 -19.53 -11.66
N HIS A 367 -28.68 -19.38 -10.65
CA HIS A 367 -27.47 -18.55 -10.69
C HIS A 367 -26.24 -19.35 -11.11
N ASP A 368 -25.16 -18.65 -11.47
CA ASP A 368 -23.89 -19.23 -11.93
C ASP A 368 -22.72 -19.01 -10.94
N GLY A 369 -22.90 -18.12 -9.96
CA GLY A 369 -21.96 -17.86 -8.88
C GLY A 369 -22.52 -16.84 -7.90
N GLY A 370 -21.73 -16.47 -6.91
CA GLY A 370 -22.12 -15.46 -5.94
C GLY A 370 -20.95 -14.90 -5.17
N GLU A 371 -21.19 -13.75 -4.57
CA GLU A 371 -20.28 -13.06 -3.67
C GLU A 371 -20.97 -12.89 -2.32
N VAL A 372 -20.18 -12.91 -1.26
CA VAL A 372 -20.64 -12.71 0.10
C VAL A 372 -19.76 -11.66 0.75
N VAL A 373 -20.42 -10.68 1.37
CA VAL A 373 -19.77 -9.68 2.23
C VAL A 373 -20.33 -9.85 3.63
N PHE A 374 -19.47 -10.15 4.60
CA PHE A 374 -19.91 -10.39 5.97
C PHE A 374 -19.06 -9.62 6.99
N ASN A 375 -19.66 -9.32 8.14
CA ASN A 375 -18.94 -8.70 9.24
C ASN A 375 -18.16 -9.75 10.06
N LEU A 376 -16.90 -9.42 10.34
CA LEU A 376 -16.07 -10.08 11.35
C LEU A 376 -16.45 -9.60 12.76
N PRO A 377 -16.06 -10.31 13.82
CA PRO A 377 -16.39 -9.93 15.20
C PRO A 377 -15.92 -8.52 15.61
N ASN A 378 -14.84 -8.01 15.02
CA ASN A 378 -14.34 -6.64 15.23
C ASN A 378 -15.08 -5.56 14.42
N GLY A 379 -16.15 -5.92 13.70
CA GLY A 379 -16.94 -4.99 12.88
C GLY A 379 -16.35 -4.70 11.50
N LEU A 380 -15.13 -5.16 11.19
CA LEU A 380 -14.59 -5.11 9.84
C LEU A 380 -15.32 -6.09 8.91
N GLN A 381 -15.05 -6.01 7.62
CA GLN A 381 -15.66 -6.88 6.61
C GLN A 381 -14.66 -7.91 6.09
N ALA A 382 -15.18 -9.08 5.75
CA ALA A 382 -14.50 -10.11 5.00
C ALA A 382 -15.37 -10.55 3.81
N TYR A 383 -14.71 -11.16 2.84
CA TYR A 383 -15.26 -11.43 1.53
C TYR A 383 -15.15 -12.91 1.19
N TYR A 384 -16.15 -13.40 0.45
CA TYR A 384 -16.21 -14.78 0.03
C TYR A 384 -16.84 -14.84 -1.36
N ILE A 385 -16.25 -15.62 -2.27
CA ILE A 385 -16.84 -15.84 -3.59
C ILE A 385 -17.04 -17.34 -3.80
N SER A 386 -18.13 -17.69 -4.46
CA SER A 386 -18.49 -19.07 -4.72
C SER A 386 -18.96 -19.33 -6.15
N ASP A 387 -18.79 -20.58 -6.57
CA ASP A 387 -19.42 -21.10 -7.78
C ASP A 387 -20.94 -21.35 -7.56
N ALA A 388 -21.64 -21.75 -8.63
CA ALA A 388 -23.07 -22.08 -8.59
C ALA A 388 -23.44 -23.21 -7.61
N SER A 389 -22.48 -24.02 -7.17
CA SER A 389 -22.69 -25.11 -6.20
C SER A 389 -22.45 -24.65 -4.76
N GLY A 390 -21.97 -23.42 -4.57
CA GLY A 390 -21.61 -22.85 -3.27
C GLY A 390 -20.17 -23.14 -2.84
N ASN A 391 -19.32 -23.70 -3.71
CA ASN A 391 -17.92 -23.96 -3.37
C ASN A 391 -17.10 -22.67 -3.45
N ARG A 392 -16.18 -22.46 -2.48
CA ARG A 392 -15.22 -21.36 -2.48
C ARG A 392 -14.36 -21.41 -3.73
N ILE A 393 -14.17 -20.26 -4.38
CA ILE A 393 -13.21 -20.11 -5.48
C ILE A 393 -12.27 -18.94 -5.22
N ASN A 394 -11.11 -18.93 -5.87
CA ASN A 394 -10.12 -17.85 -5.74
C ASN A 394 -10.44 -16.68 -6.69
N GLU A 395 -10.92 -17.01 -7.88
CA GLU A 395 -11.19 -16.07 -8.96
C GLU A 395 -12.58 -16.31 -9.54
N ALA A 396 -13.34 -15.24 -9.74
CA ALA A 396 -14.65 -15.32 -10.38
C ALA A 396 -14.49 -15.46 -11.90
N PRO A 397 -15.30 -16.29 -12.58
CA PRO A 397 -15.25 -16.40 -14.03
C PRO A 397 -15.61 -15.07 -14.70
N ILE A 398 -14.73 -14.55 -15.57
CA ILE A 398 -14.88 -13.25 -16.28
C ILE A 398 -16.22 -13.14 -17.04
N ARG A 399 -16.77 -14.27 -17.51
CA ARG A 399 -18.07 -14.31 -18.20
C ARG A 399 -19.26 -13.92 -17.30
N ILE A 400 -19.08 -13.96 -15.98
CA ILE A 400 -20.11 -13.67 -14.97
C ILE A 400 -19.87 -12.27 -14.40
N VAL A 401 -18.66 -12.00 -13.90
CA VAL A 401 -18.29 -10.72 -13.26
C VAL A 401 -16.91 -10.28 -13.74
N ARG A 402 -16.71 -8.97 -13.93
CA ARG A 402 -15.42 -8.38 -14.32
C ARG A 402 -15.23 -6.99 -13.73
N ASN A 403 -13.99 -6.65 -13.36
CA ASN A 403 -13.61 -5.31 -12.95
C ASN A 403 -13.11 -4.48 -14.14
N LEU A 404 -13.99 -3.70 -14.77
CA LEU A 404 -13.64 -2.88 -15.94
C LEU A 404 -12.72 -1.68 -15.62
N ALA A 405 -12.55 -1.33 -14.34
CA ALA A 405 -11.69 -0.24 -13.92
C ALA A 405 -10.23 -0.67 -13.69
N ALA A 406 -9.97 -1.99 -13.61
CA ALA A 406 -8.63 -2.54 -13.44
C ALA A 406 -8.03 -2.95 -14.79
N SER A 407 -6.70 -2.94 -14.88
CA SER A 407 -5.95 -3.45 -16.04
C SER A 407 -6.16 -4.96 -16.22
N ASP A 408 -6.25 -5.70 -15.12
CA ASP A 408 -6.71 -7.09 -15.06
C ASP A 408 -8.20 -7.13 -14.67
N PRO A 409 -9.11 -7.59 -15.57
CA PRO A 409 -10.53 -7.62 -15.28
C PRO A 409 -10.95 -8.74 -14.33
N VAL A 410 -10.05 -9.66 -13.95
CA VAL A 410 -10.37 -10.78 -13.06
C VAL A 410 -10.72 -10.27 -11.66
N VAL A 411 -11.89 -10.69 -11.17
CA VAL A 411 -12.27 -10.45 -9.78
C VAL A 411 -11.76 -11.60 -8.92
N ARG A 412 -10.90 -11.26 -7.96
CA ARG A 412 -10.36 -12.20 -6.97
C ARG A 412 -11.05 -11.97 -5.65
N ASN A 413 -11.22 -13.03 -4.86
CA ASN A 413 -11.66 -12.84 -3.48
C ASN A 413 -10.59 -12.07 -2.70
N GLY A 414 -10.94 -11.44 -1.59
CA GLY A 414 -9.97 -10.72 -0.77
C GLY A 414 -10.26 -9.23 -0.60
N LEU A 415 -9.24 -8.47 -0.24
CA LEU A 415 -9.31 -7.06 0.17
C LEU A 415 -8.76 -6.08 -0.87
#